data_AF-A0A0L8AP14-F1
#
_entry.id   AF-A0A0L8AP14-F1
#
_cell.length_a   1.000
_cell.length_b   1.000
_cell.length_c   1.000
_cell.angle_alpha   90.00
_cell.angle_beta   90.00
_cell.angle_gamma   90.00
#
_symmetry.space_group_name_H-M   'P 1'
#
loop_
_entity.id
_entity.type
_entity.pdbx_description
1 polymer ?
#
loop_
_entity_poly.entity_id
_entity_poly.type
_entity_poly.pdbx_seq_one_letter_code
_entity_poly.pdbx_strand_id
1 'polypeptide(L)'
;MAKDNTIEIHFKAGVSYVHLNEDWSDEQVKEMITRFQRSFLRPASPDDMEFIYCLVGNIVDKHVAGKDLGVVRGTKQFAPGTKVYCSPTHWGDGAEYTYVIGKPRKRKKLITVVTQIRYIKNWRLKKVYDPFIISEMVNNFGWTNHEDDKKRIEEMLEWLPSKTIQEIESDE
;
A
#
# COMPACT_ATOMS: atom_id res chain seq x y z
N MET A 1 -28.52 12.00 25.09
CA MET A 1 -27.32 12.86 24.98
C MET A 1 -26.32 12.07 24.14
N ALA A 2 -25.99 12.54 22.94
CA ALA A 2 -24.97 11.89 22.12
C ALA A 2 -23.64 11.97 22.87
N LYS A 3 -22.93 10.85 23.04
CA LYS A 3 -21.59 10.86 23.61
C LYS A 3 -20.70 11.54 22.58
N ASP A 4 -20.08 12.65 22.94
CA ASP A 4 -19.06 13.28 22.09
C ASP A 4 -17.85 12.34 22.05
N ASN A 5 -17.79 11.53 20.99
CA ASN A 5 -16.82 10.45 20.84
C ASN A 5 -15.54 10.96 20.15
N THR A 6 -15.14 12.20 20.47
CA THR A 6 -14.00 12.88 19.88
C THR A 6 -12.80 12.76 20.81
N ILE A 7 -11.68 12.24 20.30
CA ILE A 7 -10.41 12.25 21.03
C ILE A 7 -9.56 13.41 20.53
N GLU A 8 -9.13 14.24 21.47
CA GLU A 8 -8.10 15.26 21.24
C GLU A 8 -6.72 14.61 21.33
N ILE A 9 -5.93 14.72 20.26
CA ILE A 9 -4.56 14.23 20.23
C ILE A 9 -3.64 15.45 20.13
N HIS A 10 -2.78 15.61 21.13
CA HIS A 10 -1.78 16.68 21.18
C HIS A 10 -0.50 16.27 20.47
N PHE A 11 -0.07 17.07 19.49
CA PHE A 11 1.18 16.90 18.76
C PHE A 11 2.10 18.10 19.01
N LYS A 12 3.40 17.90 18.78
CA LYS A 12 4.40 18.98 18.90
C LYS A 12 4.15 20.13 17.90
N ALA A 13 3.45 19.85 16.79
CA ALA A 13 3.11 20.79 15.73
C ALA A 13 1.66 21.35 15.81
N GLY A 14 0.84 20.89 16.76
CA GLY A 14 -0.57 21.31 16.87
C GLY A 14 -1.46 20.23 17.49
N VAL A 15 -2.77 20.46 17.48
CA VAL A 15 -3.77 19.51 17.96
C VAL A 15 -4.55 18.95 16.77
N SER A 16 -4.85 17.65 16.77
CA SER A 16 -5.83 17.08 15.85
C SER A 16 -6.96 16.41 16.61
N TYR A 17 -8.16 16.55 16.07
CA TYR A 17 -9.38 15.95 16.61
C TYR A 17 -9.74 14.74 15.76
N VAL A 18 -9.90 13.59 16.41
CA VAL A 18 -10.30 12.36 15.73
C VAL A 18 -11.64 11.92 16.29
N HIS A 19 -12.64 11.87 15.41
CA HIS A 19 -13.94 11.31 15.74
C HIS A 19 -13.86 9.78 15.70
N LEU A 20 -14.17 9.14 16.82
CA LEU A 20 -14.26 7.69 16.90
C LEU A 20 -15.66 7.23 16.53
N ASN A 21 -15.76 6.17 15.74
CA ASN A 21 -17.03 5.45 15.61
C ASN A 21 -17.44 4.85 16.97
N GLU A 22 -18.74 4.90 17.29
CA GLU A 22 -19.29 4.39 18.55
C GLU A 22 -19.05 2.89 18.76
N ASP A 23 -18.79 2.14 17.67
CA ASP A 23 -18.64 0.69 17.67
C ASP A 23 -17.18 0.20 17.81
N TRP A 24 -16.20 1.09 18.00
CA TRP A 24 -14.80 0.69 18.07
C TRP A 24 -14.41 0.18 19.46
N SER A 25 -13.69 -0.94 19.51
CA SER A 25 -13.13 -1.46 20.77
C SER A 25 -11.95 -0.62 21.26
N ASP A 26 -11.67 -0.69 22.57
CA ASP A 26 -10.52 0.00 23.18
C ASP A 26 -9.18 -0.39 22.54
N GLU A 27 -9.02 -1.64 22.09
CA GLU A 27 -7.84 -2.05 21.30
C GLU A 27 -7.77 -1.33 19.94
N GLN A 28 -8.89 -1.23 19.20
CA GLN A 28 -8.93 -0.57 17.90
C GLN A 28 -8.63 0.93 18.02
N VAL A 29 -9.13 1.57 19.08
CA VAL A 29 -8.83 2.97 19.40
C VAL A 29 -7.35 3.16 19.73
N LYS A 30 -6.77 2.30 20.58
CA LYS A 30 -5.33 2.35 20.93
C LYS A 30 -4.45 2.11 19.71
N GLU A 31 -4.81 1.16 18.84
CA GLU A 31 -4.09 0.89 17.61
C GLU A 31 -4.18 2.08 16.64
N MET A 32 -5.37 2.68 16.47
CA MET A 32 -5.54 3.89 15.67
C MET A 32 -4.69 5.04 16.20
N ILE A 33 -4.75 5.34 17.50
CA ILE A 33 -3.95 6.40 18.13
C ILE A 33 -2.46 6.12 17.94
N THR A 34 -2.02 4.88 18.15
CA THR A 34 -0.61 4.49 17.97
C THR A 34 -0.16 4.63 16.52
N ARG A 35 -0.99 4.23 15.55
CA ARG A 35 -0.72 4.43 14.11
C ARG A 35 -0.64 5.91 13.77
N PHE A 36 -1.60 6.73 14.23
CA PHE A 36 -1.60 8.17 14.01
C PHE A 36 -0.37 8.85 14.64
N GLN A 37 -0.06 8.53 15.89
CA GLN A 37 1.10 9.07 16.60
C GLN A 37 2.41 8.69 15.92
N ARG A 38 2.57 7.45 15.44
CA ARG A 38 3.78 7.03 14.71
C ARG A 38 3.92 7.75 13.37
N SER A 39 2.84 7.84 12.60
CA SER A 39 2.87 8.54 11.30
C SER A 39 3.10 10.05 11.42
N PHE A 40 2.68 10.69 12.53
CA PHE A 40 2.73 12.16 12.67
C PHE A 40 3.79 12.71 13.66
N LEU A 41 4.18 12.00 14.73
CA LEU A 41 5.07 12.56 15.77
C LEU A 41 6.56 12.36 15.46
N ARG A 42 6.90 11.39 14.61
CA ARG A 42 8.24 11.19 14.06
C ARG A 42 8.07 10.56 12.67
N PRO A 43 7.75 11.35 11.62
CA PRO A 43 7.96 10.84 10.27
C PRO A 43 9.44 10.47 10.23
N ALA A 44 9.73 9.18 10.16
CA ALA A 44 11.09 8.75 10.02
C ALA A 44 11.65 9.42 8.77
N SER A 45 12.82 10.04 8.84
CA SER A 45 13.38 10.68 7.67
C SER A 45 13.77 9.59 6.67
N PRO A 46 13.47 9.74 5.37
CA PRO A 46 14.02 8.84 4.37
C PRO A 46 15.54 8.71 4.44
N ASP A 47 16.22 9.81 4.79
CA ASP A 47 17.68 9.86 4.89
C ASP A 47 18.24 9.04 6.06
N ASP A 48 17.41 8.75 7.07
CA ASP A 48 17.79 7.95 8.24
C ASP A 48 17.55 6.43 8.02
N MET A 49 17.02 6.03 6.86
CA MET A 49 16.68 4.64 6.55
C MET A 49 17.63 4.03 5.51
N GLU A 50 18.40 3.03 5.93
CA GLU A 50 19.17 2.21 4.99
C GLU A 50 18.28 1.34 4.10
N PHE A 51 17.14 0.87 4.64
CA PHE A 51 16.16 0.09 3.93
C PHE A 51 14.75 0.33 4.45
N ILE A 52 13.77 -0.16 3.72
CA ILE A 52 12.40 -0.36 4.21
C ILE A 52 11.96 -1.80 3.97
N TYR A 53 11.04 -2.30 4.80
CA TYR A 53 10.23 -3.45 4.43
C TYR A 53 9.19 -2.99 3.42
N CYS A 54 8.97 -3.72 2.34
CA CYS A 54 8.04 -3.32 1.31
C CYS A 54 7.25 -4.53 0.81
N LEU A 55 5.95 -4.34 0.65
CA LEU A 55 5.12 -5.23 -0.14
C LEU A 55 5.47 -5.04 -1.62
N VAL A 56 5.86 -6.13 -2.28
CA VAL A 56 6.26 -6.11 -3.69
C VAL A 56 5.45 -7.14 -4.44
N GLY A 57 5.06 -6.80 -5.66
CA GLY A 57 4.41 -7.73 -6.58
C GLY A 57 4.89 -7.56 -8.01
N ASN A 58 4.20 -8.23 -8.93
CA ASN A 58 4.39 -8.13 -10.36
C ASN A 58 3.06 -7.93 -11.05
N ILE A 59 3.01 -7.11 -12.09
CA ILE A 59 1.81 -6.94 -12.90
C ILE A 59 1.48 -8.24 -13.62
N VAL A 60 0.20 -8.63 -13.61
CA VAL A 60 -0.31 -9.79 -14.35
C VAL A 60 0.02 -9.70 -15.85
N ASP A 61 0.15 -10.84 -16.53
CA ASP A 61 0.38 -10.94 -17.96
C ASP A 61 -0.93 -10.81 -18.73
N LYS A 62 -1.67 -11.89 -18.96
CA LYS A 62 -2.90 -11.86 -19.76
C LYS A 62 -4.14 -11.95 -18.87
N HIS A 63 -5.11 -11.09 -19.11
CA HIS A 63 -6.40 -11.14 -18.44
C HIS A 63 -7.51 -10.56 -19.30
N VAL A 64 -8.76 -10.87 -18.94
CA VAL A 64 -9.95 -10.29 -19.57
C VAL A 64 -10.21 -8.90 -19.00
N ALA A 65 -10.40 -7.90 -19.86
CA ALA A 65 -10.77 -6.56 -19.45
C ALA A 65 -11.68 -5.84 -20.45
N GLY A 66 -12.38 -4.81 -19.97
CA GLY A 66 -13.28 -3.99 -20.77
C GLY A 66 -14.69 -4.59 -20.90
N LYS A 67 -15.60 -3.81 -21.50
CA LYS A 67 -17.00 -4.23 -21.71
C LYS A 67 -17.11 -5.40 -22.71
N ASP A 68 -16.21 -5.43 -23.69
CA ASP A 68 -16.20 -6.44 -24.75
C ASP A 68 -15.43 -7.72 -24.36
N LEU A 69 -14.98 -7.83 -23.10
CA LEU A 69 -14.23 -8.97 -22.55
C LEU A 69 -13.01 -9.36 -23.40
N GLY A 70 -12.29 -8.37 -23.91
CA GLY A 70 -11.07 -8.58 -24.67
C GLY A 70 -9.92 -9.06 -23.80
N VAL A 71 -9.07 -9.93 -24.36
CA VAL A 71 -7.80 -10.33 -23.72
C VAL A 71 -6.80 -9.18 -23.82
N VAL A 72 -6.41 -8.64 -22.69
CA VAL A 72 -5.40 -7.59 -22.58
C VAL A 72 -4.15 -8.10 -21.90
N ARG A 73 -3.02 -7.47 -22.19
CA ARG A 73 -1.73 -7.76 -21.55
C ARG A 73 -1.35 -6.65 -20.58
N GLY A 74 -1.03 -6.97 -19.32
CA GLY A 74 -0.65 -6.03 -18.27
C GLY A 74 -1.70 -4.94 -18.05
N THR A 75 -1.30 -3.77 -17.55
CA THR A 75 -2.20 -2.62 -17.38
C THR A 75 -1.91 -1.52 -18.39
N LYS A 76 -2.76 -0.49 -18.42
CA LYS A 76 -2.54 0.73 -19.21
C LYS A 76 -1.18 1.37 -18.91
N GLN A 77 -0.77 1.36 -17.64
CA GLN A 77 0.46 1.99 -17.16
C GLN A 77 1.69 1.07 -17.29
N PHE A 78 1.52 -0.23 -16.99
CA PHE A 78 2.64 -1.17 -16.78
C PHE A 78 2.59 -2.37 -17.71
N ALA A 79 3.76 -2.82 -18.16
CA ALA A 79 3.90 -4.05 -18.95
C ALA A 79 3.63 -5.31 -18.09
N PRO A 80 3.24 -6.44 -18.70
CA PRO A 80 3.29 -7.74 -18.04
C PRO A 80 4.57 -7.97 -17.24
N GLY A 81 4.44 -8.52 -16.04
CA GLY A 81 5.56 -8.88 -15.18
C GLY A 81 6.30 -7.69 -14.55
N THR A 82 5.90 -6.44 -14.83
CA THR A 82 6.53 -5.24 -14.23
C THR A 82 6.53 -5.37 -12.71
N LYS A 83 7.70 -5.27 -12.09
CA LYS A 83 7.82 -5.23 -10.63
C LYS A 83 7.24 -3.91 -10.12
N VAL A 84 6.39 -4.00 -9.12
CA VAL A 84 5.78 -2.85 -8.45
C VAL A 84 6.02 -2.92 -6.94
N TYR A 85 6.27 -1.76 -6.36
CA TYR A 85 6.41 -1.55 -4.92
C TYR A 85 5.12 -0.93 -4.45
N CYS A 86 4.40 -1.63 -3.56
CA CYS A 86 3.02 -1.31 -3.22
C CYS A 86 3.00 -0.66 -1.85
N SER A 87 2.33 0.48 -1.74
CA SER A 87 2.07 1.13 -0.45
C SER A 87 1.05 0.34 0.37
N PRO A 88 0.93 0.61 1.68
CA PRO A 88 -0.18 0.12 2.49
C PRO A 88 -1.53 0.47 1.86
N THR A 89 -2.59 -0.25 2.24
CA THR A 89 -3.95 0.17 1.86
C THR A 89 -4.26 1.53 2.45
N HIS A 90 -4.66 2.46 1.59
CA HIS A 90 -5.11 3.79 1.99
C HIS A 90 -6.64 3.84 1.90
N TRP A 91 -7.27 4.67 2.75
CA TRP A 91 -8.69 5.08 2.64
C TRP A 91 -9.78 4.06 2.99
N GLY A 92 -9.45 2.90 3.57
CA GLY A 92 -10.47 1.97 4.07
C GLY A 92 -11.37 1.38 2.96
N ASP A 93 -10.90 1.39 1.71
CA ASP A 93 -11.59 0.91 0.51
C ASP A 93 -11.63 -0.64 0.40
N GLY A 94 -11.44 -1.35 1.51
CA GLY A 94 -11.34 -2.81 1.51
C GLY A 94 -10.10 -3.37 0.80
N ALA A 95 -9.08 -2.52 0.56
CA ALA A 95 -7.87 -2.88 -0.18
C ALA A 95 -8.17 -3.29 -1.63
N GLU A 96 -9.04 -2.55 -2.29
CA GLU A 96 -9.26 -2.70 -3.73
C GLU A 96 -8.17 -2.00 -4.53
N TYR A 97 -7.70 -0.86 -4.03
CA TYR A 97 -6.68 -0.03 -4.67
C TYR A 97 -5.45 0.15 -3.78
N THR A 98 -4.32 0.38 -4.42
CA THR A 98 -3.07 0.75 -3.74
C THR A 98 -2.24 1.68 -4.61
N TYR A 99 -1.46 2.55 -3.97
CA TYR A 99 -0.39 3.25 -4.67
C TYR A 99 0.72 2.28 -5.00
N VAL A 100 1.20 2.35 -6.24
CA VAL A 100 2.33 1.56 -6.69
C VAL A 100 3.40 2.44 -7.31
N ILE A 101 4.64 2.14 -6.98
CA ILE A 101 5.83 2.65 -7.64
C ILE A 101 6.31 1.60 -8.63
N GLY A 102 6.48 1.97 -9.89
CA GLY A 102 6.89 1.02 -10.93
C GLY A 102 7.40 1.70 -12.20
N LYS A 103 8.06 0.92 -13.06
CA LYS A 103 8.55 1.40 -14.35
C LYS A 103 7.43 1.30 -15.40
N PRO A 104 6.91 2.42 -15.93
CA PRO A 104 5.83 2.38 -16.92
C PRO A 104 6.33 1.92 -18.29
N ARG A 105 5.40 1.46 -19.13
CA ARG A 105 5.71 0.88 -20.46
C ARG A 105 6.57 1.77 -21.36
N LYS A 106 6.27 3.07 -21.41
CA LYS A 106 6.79 4.00 -22.43
C LYS A 106 7.85 4.97 -21.90
N ARG A 107 8.25 4.88 -20.62
CA ARG A 107 9.21 5.81 -20.01
C ARG A 107 10.25 5.06 -19.20
N LYS A 108 11.44 5.67 -19.06
CA LYS A 108 12.56 5.07 -18.34
C LYS A 108 12.50 5.30 -16.82
N LYS A 109 11.88 6.41 -16.38
CA LYS A 109 11.77 6.79 -14.97
C LYS A 109 10.59 6.08 -14.29
N LEU A 110 10.73 5.80 -12.99
CA LEU A 110 9.66 5.29 -12.14
C LEU A 110 8.51 6.30 -12.06
N ILE A 111 7.31 5.80 -11.86
CA ILE A 111 6.11 6.60 -11.58
C ILE A 111 5.39 6.03 -10.36
N THR A 112 4.69 6.91 -9.64
CA THR A 112 3.78 6.56 -8.56
C THR A 112 2.35 6.74 -9.05
N VAL A 113 1.55 5.67 -9.03
CA VAL A 113 0.16 5.70 -9.52
C VAL A 113 -0.73 4.82 -8.67
N VAL A 114 -2.02 5.15 -8.60
CA VAL A 114 -3.03 4.25 -8.02
C VAL A 114 -3.33 3.14 -9.02
N THR A 115 -3.35 1.89 -8.56
CA THR A 115 -3.76 0.72 -9.33
C THR A 115 -4.62 -0.23 -8.50
N GLN A 116 -5.38 -1.09 -9.16
CA GLN A 116 -6.16 -2.11 -8.47
C GLN A 116 -5.25 -3.27 -8.07
N ILE A 117 -5.40 -3.73 -6.82
CA ILE A 117 -4.63 -4.85 -6.25
C ILE A 117 -4.80 -6.12 -7.10
N ARG A 118 -5.99 -6.32 -7.68
CA ARG A 118 -6.29 -7.49 -8.51
C ARG A 118 -5.39 -7.67 -9.74
N TYR A 119 -4.70 -6.61 -10.20
CA TYR A 119 -3.77 -6.66 -11.34
C TYR A 119 -2.32 -6.99 -10.94
N ILE A 120 -2.09 -7.33 -9.68
CA ILE A 120 -0.76 -7.59 -9.14
C ILE A 120 -0.74 -9.02 -8.60
N LYS A 121 0.28 -9.79 -8.98
CA LYS A 121 0.53 -11.17 -8.58
C LYS A 121 1.92 -11.32 -7.96
N ASN A 122 2.26 -12.55 -7.54
CA ASN A 122 3.57 -12.90 -6.99
C ASN A 122 3.97 -12.00 -5.81
N TRP A 123 3.00 -11.75 -4.94
CA TRP A 123 3.14 -10.94 -3.74
C TRP A 123 4.23 -11.49 -2.83
N ARG A 124 5.04 -10.59 -2.28
CA ARG A 124 6.14 -10.94 -1.37
C ARG A 124 6.59 -9.75 -0.57
N LEU A 125 7.07 -10.02 0.64
CA LEU A 125 7.84 -9.09 1.44
C LEU A 125 9.26 -8.96 0.86
N LYS A 126 9.79 -7.74 0.76
CA LYS A 126 11.21 -7.50 0.47
C LYS A 126 11.78 -6.36 1.30
N LYS A 127 13.06 -6.47 1.67
CA LYS A 127 13.88 -5.31 2.03
C LYS A 127 14.24 -4.53 0.77
N VAL A 128 14.01 -3.23 0.78
CA VAL A 128 14.26 -2.34 -0.36
C VAL A 128 15.21 -1.24 0.09
N TYR A 129 16.30 -1.06 -0.68
CA TYR A 129 17.40 -0.15 -0.39
C TYR A 129 17.49 1.01 -1.39
N ASP A 130 16.58 1.05 -2.38
CA ASP A 130 16.59 2.08 -3.42
C ASP A 130 16.18 3.44 -2.81
N PRO A 131 17.06 4.46 -2.81
CA PRO A 131 16.79 5.71 -2.10
C PRO A 131 15.56 6.46 -2.62
N PHE A 132 15.29 6.37 -3.93
CA PHE A 132 14.09 6.99 -4.50
C PHE A 132 12.82 6.30 -3.98
N ILE A 133 12.82 4.97 -3.92
CA ILE A 133 11.67 4.21 -3.39
C ILE A 133 11.50 4.46 -1.89
N ILE A 134 12.59 4.48 -1.12
CA ILE A 134 12.54 4.80 0.32
C ILE A 134 11.93 6.18 0.53
N SER A 135 12.47 7.19 -0.15
CA SER A 135 11.96 8.57 -0.08
C SER A 135 10.48 8.66 -0.47
N GLU A 136 10.10 8.06 -1.59
CA GLU A 136 8.72 8.12 -2.06
C GLU A 136 7.77 7.41 -1.09
N MET A 137 8.16 6.25 -0.55
CA MET A 137 7.33 5.48 0.37
C MET A 137 7.15 6.21 1.71
N VAL A 138 8.25 6.66 2.30
CA VAL A 138 8.27 7.28 3.64
C VAL A 138 7.57 8.64 3.63
N ASN A 139 7.81 9.48 2.61
CA ASN A 139 7.17 10.79 2.50
C ASN A 139 5.65 10.72 2.23
N ASN A 140 5.15 9.58 1.75
CA ASN A 140 3.73 9.37 1.45
C ASN A 140 3.05 8.42 2.45
N PHE A 141 3.54 8.35 3.70
CA PHE A 141 2.99 7.52 4.78
C PHE A 141 2.88 6.03 4.42
N GLY A 142 3.86 5.53 3.66
CA GLY A 142 3.98 4.14 3.29
C GLY A 142 4.76 3.32 4.33
N TRP A 143 5.44 2.28 3.85
CA TRP A 143 6.25 1.40 4.69
C TRP A 143 7.58 1.99 5.14
N THR A 144 8.06 1.51 6.28
CA THR A 144 9.34 1.84 6.91
C THR A 144 10.18 0.58 7.21
N ASN A 145 11.28 0.71 7.95
CA ASN A 145 12.04 -0.44 8.48
C ASN A 145 11.52 -0.98 9.83
N HIS A 146 10.39 -0.49 10.33
CA HIS A 146 9.81 -0.99 11.57
C HIS A 146 9.29 -2.41 11.43
N GLU A 147 9.46 -3.23 12.47
CA GLU A 147 9.02 -4.63 12.48
C GLU A 147 7.49 -4.76 12.40
N ASP A 148 6.75 -3.75 12.86
CA ASP A 148 5.29 -3.72 12.73
C ASP A 148 4.83 -3.59 11.26
N ASP A 149 5.58 -2.87 10.43
CA ASP A 149 5.30 -2.79 8.99
C ASP A 149 5.57 -4.14 8.31
N LYS A 150 6.66 -4.79 8.71
CA LYS A 150 6.97 -6.15 8.24
C LYS A 150 5.84 -7.13 8.58
N LYS A 151 5.40 -7.14 9.85
CA LYS A 151 4.32 -8.01 10.31
C LYS A 151 3.02 -7.73 9.54
N ARG A 152 2.69 -6.45 9.35
CA ARG A 152 1.52 -6.04 8.57
C ARG A 152 1.61 -6.51 7.12
N ILE A 153 2.77 -6.42 6.48
CA ILE A 153 2.98 -6.96 5.14
C ILE A 153 2.78 -8.48 5.15
N GLU A 154 3.32 -9.20 6.12
CA GLU A 154 3.15 -10.66 6.27
C GLU A 154 1.66 -11.04 6.40
N GLU A 155 0.89 -10.34 7.23
CA GLU A 155 -0.58 -10.49 7.34
C GLU A 155 -1.28 -10.23 5.99
N MET A 156 -0.84 -9.22 5.24
CA MET A 156 -1.39 -8.94 3.91
C MET A 156 -1.13 -10.08 2.91
N LEU A 157 0.03 -10.74 2.99
CA LEU A 157 0.40 -11.84 2.09
C LEU A 157 -0.53 -13.05 2.23
N GLU A 158 -1.21 -13.22 3.36
CA GLU A 158 -2.15 -14.33 3.57
C GLU A 158 -3.40 -14.23 2.70
N TRP A 159 -3.88 -13.02 2.41
CA TRP A 159 -5.14 -12.81 1.69
C TRP A 159 -4.99 -12.14 0.33
N LEU A 160 -3.91 -11.39 0.06
CA LEU A 160 -3.68 -10.74 -1.23
C LEU A 160 -3.70 -11.68 -2.45
N PRO A 161 -3.14 -12.91 -2.39
CA PRO A 161 -3.22 -13.85 -3.50
C PRO A 161 -4.66 -14.13 -3.93
N SER A 162 -5.61 -14.22 -2.97
CA SER A 162 -7.03 -14.46 -3.26
C SER A 162 -7.72 -13.32 -4.04
N LYS A 163 -7.15 -12.11 -3.99
CA LYS A 163 -7.66 -10.93 -4.69
C LYS A 163 -7.10 -10.78 -6.10
N THR A 164 -6.03 -11.51 -6.43
CA THR A 164 -5.39 -11.45 -7.75
C THR A 164 -6.33 -12.07 -8.78
N ILE A 165 -6.54 -11.40 -9.92
CA ILE A 165 -7.32 -12.01 -10.99
C ILE A 165 -6.62 -13.26 -11.53
N GLN A 166 -7.43 -14.23 -11.94
CA GLN A 166 -6.90 -15.38 -12.67
C GLN A 166 -6.42 -14.92 -14.04
N GLU A 167 -5.22 -15.36 -14.39
CA GLU A 167 -4.65 -15.13 -15.70
C GLU A 167 -5.23 -16.14 -16.70
N ILE A 168 -5.28 -15.72 -17.96
CA ILE A 168 -5.58 -16.65 -19.04
C ILE A 168 -4.27 -17.38 -19.37
N GLU A 169 -4.29 -18.72 -19.30
CA GLU A 169 -3.17 -19.54 -19.76
C GLU A 169 -2.93 -19.30 -21.26
N SER A 170 -1.65 -19.23 -21.65
CA SER A 170 -1.32 -19.16 -23.06
C SER A 170 -1.37 -20.59 -23.59
N ASP A 171 -2.20 -20.87 -24.58
CA ASP A 171 -1.93 -22.01 -25.46
C ASP A 171 -0.54 -21.74 -26.09
N GLU A 172 0.42 -22.61 -25.79
CA GLU A 172 1.78 -22.58 -26.36
C GLU A 172 1.78 -22.72 -27.88
#